data_AF-A0A537YBV3-F1
#
_entry.id   AF-A0A537YBV3-F1
#
_cell.length_a   1.000
_cell.length_b   1.000
_cell.length_c   1.000
_cell.angle_alpha   90.00
_cell.angle_beta   90.00
_cell.angle_gamma   90.00
#
_symmetry.space_group_name_H-M   'P 1'
#
loop_
_entity.id
_entity.type
_entity.pdbx_description
1 polymer ?
#
loop_
_entity_poly.entity_id
_entity_poly.type
_entity_poly.pdbx_seq_one_letter_code
_entity_poly.pdbx_strand_id
1 'polypeptide(L)'
;MIAAELGLAACGTNVNPSGSALQPTLGFQAVDGGRVAMQSGSPVPGFGRQPRPRLELNSGWRFQTADLNEEMTFAPRRQSLGGLVREAAGRDKAGFDDASWSATAVPGSVNPPPRGHPMDGWYRTTFVVPSDWSGSAISLKFGSVNYIADVWLNGTYLGYHEGGWTPFAFDVSKSLVPGSTNTLAVRFIDPPRGTRLDIVPWGLADSWDYAGITGPVWLEASDVLH
;
A
#
# COMPACT_ATOMS: atom_id res chain seq x y z
N MET A 1 59.27 48.41 12.66
CA MET A 1 58.53 47.53 11.73
C MET A 1 57.09 47.51 12.18
N ILE A 2 56.26 48.39 11.65
CA ILE A 2 54.77 48.40 11.58
C ILE A 2 54.51 49.45 10.50
N ALA A 3 53.96 49.04 9.36
CA ALA A 3 53.53 49.96 8.31
C ALA A 3 52.03 50.18 8.48
N ALA A 4 51.65 51.45 8.64
CA ALA A 4 50.29 51.94 8.56
C ALA A 4 50.23 52.93 7.40
N GLU A 5 49.37 52.68 6.43
CA GLU A 5 48.84 53.69 5.50
C GLU A 5 47.37 53.30 5.25
N LEU A 6 46.41 53.99 5.88
CA LEU A 6 45.73 55.20 5.41
C LEU A 6 45.19 55.03 3.99
N GLY A 7 43.90 54.71 3.91
CA GLY A 7 43.15 54.63 2.66
C GLY A 7 42.86 56.01 2.05
N LEU A 8 42.78 56.03 0.72
CA LEU A 8 42.01 57.02 -0.02
C LEU A 8 41.10 56.29 -1.01
N ALA A 9 39.82 56.63 -0.96
CA ALA A 9 38.78 56.13 -1.84
C ALA A 9 39.05 56.54 -3.29
N ALA A 10 38.99 55.58 -4.21
CA ALA A 10 38.80 55.85 -5.62
C ALA A 10 37.31 55.80 -5.95
N CYS A 11 36.84 56.87 -6.56
CA CYS A 11 35.47 57.16 -6.97
C CYS A 11 34.79 55.99 -7.69
N GLY A 12 33.52 55.80 -7.36
CA GLY A 12 32.62 54.89 -8.05
C GLY A 12 32.57 55.15 -9.54
N THR A 13 32.83 54.10 -10.31
CA THR A 13 32.19 53.89 -11.59
C THR A 13 31.03 52.95 -11.34
N ASN A 14 29.81 53.47 -11.51
CA ASN A 14 28.62 52.66 -11.67
C ASN A 14 28.79 51.84 -12.95
N VAL A 15 29.47 50.71 -12.86
CA VAL A 15 29.31 49.63 -13.83
C VAL A 15 28.01 48.96 -13.42
N ASN A 16 26.92 49.33 -14.07
CA ASN A 16 25.73 48.49 -14.09
C ASN A 16 26.07 47.43 -15.16
N PRO A 17 26.60 46.23 -14.79
CA PRO A 17 27.03 45.28 -15.79
C PRO A 17 25.78 44.51 -16.18
N SER A 18 24.87 45.19 -16.92
CA SER A 18 23.67 44.61 -17.55
C SER A 18 23.16 43.41 -16.77
N GLY A 19 22.69 43.65 -15.55
CA GLY A 19 22.33 42.60 -14.61
C GLY A 19 21.29 41.73 -15.29
N SER A 20 21.63 40.48 -15.60
CA SER A 20 20.66 39.51 -16.08
C SER A 20 19.52 39.47 -15.06
N ALA A 21 18.38 40.07 -15.42
CA ALA A 21 17.16 40.01 -14.60
C ALA A 21 16.48 38.64 -14.67
N LEU A 22 16.97 37.76 -15.56
CA LEU A 22 16.49 36.40 -15.68
C LEU A 22 16.87 35.62 -14.41
N GLN A 23 15.87 35.27 -13.61
CA GLN A 23 16.04 34.41 -12.44
C GLN A 23 16.38 32.99 -12.90
N PRO A 24 17.28 32.27 -12.20
CA PRO A 24 17.46 30.84 -12.43
C PRO A 24 16.13 30.13 -12.29
N THR A 25 15.77 29.33 -13.29
CA THR A 25 14.56 28.50 -13.21
C THR A 25 14.73 27.36 -12.23
N LEU A 26 15.98 26.97 -11.91
CA LEU A 26 16.33 25.97 -10.91
C LEU A 26 16.47 26.62 -9.52
N GLY A 27 15.66 26.18 -8.57
CA GLY A 27 15.72 26.59 -7.16
C GLY A 27 15.58 25.40 -6.22
N PHE A 28 15.69 25.65 -4.91
CA PHE A 28 15.37 24.65 -3.89
C PHE A 28 14.25 25.16 -3.00
N GLN A 29 13.26 24.30 -2.71
CA GLN A 29 12.16 24.58 -1.80
C GLN A 29 12.17 23.57 -0.65
N ALA A 30 11.95 24.04 0.57
CA ALA A 30 11.77 23.16 1.72
C ALA A 30 10.35 22.57 1.69
N VAL A 31 10.25 21.24 1.70
CA VAL A 31 8.97 20.50 1.75
C VAL A 31 9.14 19.37 2.76
N ASP A 32 8.29 19.34 3.81
CA ASP A 32 8.25 18.31 4.86
C ASP A 32 9.61 17.92 5.46
N GLY A 33 10.50 18.90 5.65
CA GLY A 33 11.83 18.70 6.21
C GLY A 33 12.93 18.29 5.21
N GLY A 34 12.58 18.08 3.93
CA GLY A 34 13.51 17.88 2.82
C GLY A 34 13.72 19.13 1.97
N ARG A 35 14.78 19.15 1.14
CA ARG A 35 14.97 20.18 0.09
C ARG A 35 14.65 19.58 -1.28
N VAL A 36 13.64 20.11 -1.95
CA VAL A 36 13.21 19.70 -3.29
C VAL A 36 13.79 20.67 -4.31
N ALA A 37 14.47 20.16 -5.34
CA ALA A 37 14.88 20.98 -6.48
C ALA A 37 13.62 21.30 -7.33
N MET A 38 13.45 22.56 -7.70
CA MET A 38 12.32 23.07 -8.47
C MET A 38 12.83 23.64 -9.79
N GLN A 39 12.26 23.26 -10.92
CA GLN A 39 12.49 23.88 -12.23
C GLN A 39 11.22 24.58 -12.69
N SER A 40 11.29 25.90 -12.86
CA SER A 40 10.15 26.73 -13.29
C SER A 40 8.91 26.57 -12.41
N GLY A 41 9.10 26.38 -11.09
CA GLY A 41 8.02 26.19 -10.12
C GLY A 41 7.49 24.76 -10.02
N SER A 42 8.01 23.82 -10.81
CA SER A 42 7.67 22.40 -10.72
C SER A 42 8.79 21.59 -10.07
N PRO A 43 8.51 20.57 -9.25
CA PRO A 43 9.54 19.67 -8.75
C PRO A 43 10.33 19.05 -9.91
N VAL A 44 11.67 19.07 -9.81
CA VAL A 44 12.55 18.44 -10.79
C VAL A 44 12.43 16.93 -10.63
N PRO A 45 12.16 16.18 -11.71
CA PRO A 45 12.23 14.73 -11.67
C PRO A 45 13.65 14.30 -11.26
N GLY A 46 13.76 13.51 -10.19
CA GLY A 46 15.01 12.86 -9.86
C GLY A 46 15.32 11.80 -10.90
N PHE A 47 16.30 12.04 -11.80
CA PHE A 47 16.79 11.03 -12.74
C PHE A 47 17.72 10.00 -12.09
N GLY A 48 17.97 10.13 -10.77
CA GLY A 48 18.73 9.16 -10.00
C GLY A 48 17.98 7.83 -9.85
N ARG A 49 18.72 6.74 -9.67
CA ARG A 49 18.14 5.43 -9.33
C ARG A 49 17.33 5.57 -8.04
N GLN A 50 16.03 5.28 -8.11
CA GLN A 50 15.13 5.19 -6.95
C GLN A 50 15.01 3.71 -6.56
N PRO A 51 15.86 3.19 -5.66
CA PRO A 51 15.68 1.83 -5.16
C PRO A 51 14.31 1.73 -4.50
N ARG A 52 13.55 0.70 -4.87
CA ARG A 52 12.31 0.34 -4.18
C ARG A 52 12.49 -1.00 -3.49
N PRO A 53 12.97 -0.99 -2.23
CA PRO A 53 13.06 -2.20 -1.44
C PRO A 53 11.70 -2.90 -1.41
N ARG A 54 11.73 -4.22 -1.63
CA ARG A 54 10.53 -5.07 -1.66
C ARG A 54 10.66 -6.16 -0.61
N LEU A 55 9.58 -6.37 0.15
CA LEU A 55 9.44 -7.48 1.10
C LEU A 55 8.28 -8.37 0.65
N GLU A 56 8.56 -9.62 0.28
CA GLU A 56 7.53 -10.59 -0.04
C GLU A 56 6.77 -11.03 1.21
N LEU A 57 5.44 -11.06 1.11
CA LEU A 57 4.54 -11.50 2.16
C LEU A 57 3.81 -12.79 1.74
N ASN A 58 4.44 -13.66 0.96
CA ASN A 58 3.81 -14.86 0.39
C ASN A 58 3.78 -16.06 1.37
N SER A 59 4.43 -15.97 2.52
CA SER A 59 4.55 -17.06 3.50
C SER A 59 3.71 -16.82 4.76
N GLY A 60 3.48 -17.89 5.53
CA GLY A 60 2.87 -17.80 6.86
C GLY A 60 1.35 -17.60 6.87
N TRP A 61 0.69 -17.68 5.72
CA TRP A 61 -0.75 -17.49 5.63
C TRP A 61 -1.54 -18.66 6.21
N ARG A 62 -2.59 -18.30 6.93
CA ARG A 62 -3.64 -19.19 7.40
C ARG A 62 -4.99 -18.71 6.88
N PHE A 63 -5.90 -19.66 6.70
CA PHE A 63 -7.25 -19.41 6.22
C PHE A 63 -8.29 -20.10 7.12
N GLN A 64 -9.36 -19.38 7.39
CA GLN A 64 -10.56 -19.90 8.05
C GLN A 64 -11.78 -19.52 7.22
N THR A 65 -12.58 -20.52 6.87
CA THR A 65 -13.90 -20.29 6.27
C THR A 65 -14.82 -19.60 7.27
N ALA A 66 -15.66 -18.70 6.79
CA ALA A 66 -16.65 -18.02 7.60
C ALA A 66 -17.91 -17.74 6.78
N ASP A 67 -19.07 -17.77 7.44
CA ASP A 67 -20.31 -17.28 6.88
C ASP A 67 -20.30 -15.75 7.00
N LEU A 68 -20.19 -15.08 5.86
CA LEU A 68 -19.98 -13.64 5.77
C LEU A 68 -21.24 -12.94 5.24
N ASN A 69 -21.55 -11.78 5.79
CA ASN A 69 -22.73 -11.05 5.35
C ASN A 69 -22.51 -10.38 3.98
N GLU A 70 -23.12 -10.95 2.93
CA GLU A 70 -23.09 -10.41 1.57
C GLU A 70 -23.70 -9.00 1.46
N GLU A 71 -24.81 -8.73 2.14
CA GLU A 71 -25.46 -7.42 2.08
C GLU A 71 -24.51 -6.30 2.55
N MET A 72 -23.78 -6.53 3.64
CA MET A 72 -22.76 -5.62 4.14
C MET A 72 -21.54 -5.53 3.21
N THR A 73 -21.14 -6.65 2.60
CA THR A 73 -20.03 -6.70 1.64
C THR A 73 -20.27 -5.76 0.46
N PHE A 74 -21.48 -5.76 -0.11
CA PHE A 74 -21.80 -4.98 -1.31
C PHE A 74 -22.42 -3.61 -0.99
N ALA A 75 -22.66 -3.31 0.28
CA ALA A 75 -23.11 -1.98 0.71
C ALA A 75 -21.96 -0.96 0.71
N PRO A 76 -22.27 0.35 0.51
CA PRO A 76 -21.29 1.42 0.63
C PRO A 76 -20.55 1.37 1.98
N ARG A 77 -19.21 1.44 1.96
CA ARG A 77 -18.41 1.34 3.18
C ARG A 77 -18.76 2.37 4.25
N ARG A 78 -19.28 3.55 3.88
CA ARG A 78 -19.82 4.54 4.83
C ARG A 78 -20.91 3.97 5.74
N GLN A 79 -21.68 3.02 5.25
CA GLN A 79 -22.79 2.39 5.95
C GLN A 79 -22.37 1.05 6.58
N SER A 80 -21.59 0.23 5.87
CA SER A 80 -21.27 -1.15 6.28
C SER A 80 -20.02 -1.31 7.13
N LEU A 81 -19.09 -0.35 7.15
CA LEU A 81 -17.79 -0.52 7.83
C LEU A 81 -17.93 -0.89 9.32
N GLY A 82 -18.87 -0.26 10.03
CA GLY A 82 -19.10 -0.60 11.44
C GLY A 82 -19.57 -2.05 11.63
N GLY A 83 -20.30 -2.61 10.67
CA GLY A 83 -20.69 -4.02 10.66
C GLY A 83 -19.51 -4.94 10.36
N LEU A 84 -18.72 -4.62 9.33
CA LEU A 84 -17.52 -5.38 8.95
C LEU A 84 -16.49 -5.46 10.08
N VAL A 85 -16.27 -4.36 10.81
CA VAL A 85 -15.37 -4.33 11.98
C VAL A 85 -15.89 -5.21 13.12
N ARG A 86 -17.21 -5.34 13.29
CA ARG A 86 -17.80 -6.26 14.28
C ARG A 86 -17.69 -7.71 13.82
N GLU A 87 -17.94 -7.98 12.54
CA GLU A 87 -17.83 -9.32 11.93
C GLU A 87 -16.38 -9.85 11.98
N ALA A 88 -15.39 -8.95 11.94
CA ALA A 88 -14.00 -9.30 12.16
C ALA A 88 -13.78 -10.03 13.48
N ALA A 89 -14.57 -9.73 14.53
CA ALA A 89 -14.54 -10.42 15.82
C ALA A 89 -13.12 -10.58 16.41
N GLY A 90 -12.25 -9.60 16.16
CA GLY A 90 -10.87 -9.58 16.61
C GLY A 90 -9.86 -10.23 15.66
N ARG A 91 -10.26 -10.89 14.58
CA ARG A 91 -9.36 -11.51 13.57
C ARG A 91 -8.37 -10.51 12.96
N ASP A 92 -8.77 -9.24 12.92
CA ASP A 92 -7.95 -8.12 12.46
C ASP A 92 -6.85 -7.70 13.45
N LYS A 93 -6.91 -8.14 14.72
CA LYS A 93 -5.99 -7.73 15.79
C LYS A 93 -4.77 -8.64 15.89
N ALA A 94 -3.66 -8.07 16.35
CA ALA A 94 -2.39 -8.80 16.53
C ALA A 94 -2.49 -9.93 17.56
N GLY A 95 -3.29 -9.76 18.62
CA GLY A 95 -3.45 -10.75 19.69
C GLY A 95 -4.43 -11.89 19.40
N PHE A 96 -5.02 -11.96 18.21
CA PHE A 96 -5.95 -13.03 17.86
C PHE A 96 -5.22 -14.37 17.72
N ASP A 97 -5.78 -15.42 18.30
CA ASP A 97 -5.27 -16.78 18.16
C ASP A 97 -5.88 -17.46 16.92
N ASP A 98 -5.06 -17.62 15.88
CA ASP A 98 -5.41 -18.31 14.64
C ASP A 98 -4.71 -19.68 14.52
N ALA A 99 -4.21 -20.25 15.62
CA ALA A 99 -3.50 -21.53 15.59
C ALA A 99 -4.37 -22.70 15.08
N SER A 100 -5.69 -22.59 15.19
CA SER A 100 -6.65 -23.57 14.68
C SER A 100 -6.98 -23.42 13.19
N TRP A 101 -6.49 -22.36 12.53
CA TRP A 101 -6.77 -22.10 11.13
C TRP A 101 -5.90 -22.97 10.22
N SER A 102 -6.41 -23.28 9.03
CA SER A 102 -5.70 -24.09 8.06
C SER A 102 -4.57 -23.29 7.43
N ALA A 103 -3.35 -23.83 7.39
CA ALA A 103 -2.28 -23.23 6.59
C ALA A 103 -2.68 -23.21 5.11
N THR A 104 -2.36 -22.13 4.41
CA THR A 104 -2.66 -21.97 2.98
C THR A 104 -1.48 -21.36 2.23
N ALA A 105 -1.35 -21.72 0.96
CA ALA A 105 -0.39 -21.07 0.07
C ALA A 105 -0.93 -19.72 -0.41
N VAL A 106 -0.03 -18.75 -0.51
CA VAL A 106 -0.26 -17.46 -1.20
C VAL A 106 0.99 -17.19 -2.05
N PRO A 107 0.88 -16.90 -3.36
CA PRO A 107 -0.33 -17.01 -4.16
C PRO A 107 -0.92 -18.43 -4.16
N GLY A 108 -2.25 -18.53 -4.19
CA GLY A 108 -2.94 -19.81 -4.18
C GLY A 108 -4.46 -19.66 -4.23
N SER A 109 -5.14 -20.78 -4.50
CA SER A 109 -6.61 -20.85 -4.47
C SER A 109 -7.07 -21.72 -3.32
N VAL A 110 -8.14 -21.30 -2.64
CA VAL A 110 -8.79 -22.07 -1.58
C VAL A 110 -9.82 -23.09 -2.09
N ASN A 111 -10.17 -23.01 -3.39
CA ASN A 111 -11.09 -23.92 -4.06
C ASN A 111 -10.45 -24.57 -5.31
N PRO A 112 -9.31 -25.27 -5.19
CA PRO A 112 -8.67 -25.88 -6.36
C PRO A 112 -9.56 -26.98 -6.97
N PRO A 113 -9.53 -27.18 -8.30
CA PRO A 113 -10.26 -28.26 -8.96
C PRO A 113 -9.94 -29.64 -8.34
N PRO A 114 -10.93 -30.55 -8.22
CA PRO A 114 -12.34 -30.39 -8.61
C PRO A 114 -13.25 -29.85 -7.48
N ARG A 115 -12.72 -29.21 -6.43
CA ARG A 115 -13.50 -28.76 -5.27
C ARG A 115 -14.25 -27.46 -5.58
N GLY A 116 -15.52 -27.57 -5.97
CA GLY A 116 -16.29 -26.48 -6.57
C GLY A 116 -17.22 -25.68 -5.64
N HIS A 117 -16.88 -25.48 -4.38
CA HIS A 117 -17.69 -24.61 -3.51
C HIS A 117 -17.03 -23.24 -3.31
N PRO A 118 -17.79 -22.14 -3.31
CA PRO A 118 -17.30 -20.85 -2.87
C PRO A 118 -16.77 -20.99 -1.44
N MET A 119 -15.64 -20.35 -1.17
CA MET A 119 -15.05 -20.35 0.16
C MET A 119 -14.84 -18.93 0.63
N ASP A 120 -15.86 -18.39 1.27
CA ASP A 120 -15.75 -17.10 1.95
C ASP A 120 -15.01 -17.29 3.28
N GLY A 121 -14.30 -16.27 3.70
CA GLY A 121 -13.54 -16.39 4.92
C GLY A 121 -12.52 -15.30 5.17
N TRP A 122 -11.55 -15.66 5.99
CA TRP A 122 -10.50 -14.78 6.44
C TRP A 122 -9.14 -15.42 6.20
N TYR A 123 -8.25 -14.62 5.64
CA TYR A 123 -6.82 -14.89 5.61
C TYR A 123 -6.13 -14.08 6.71
N ARG A 124 -5.11 -14.68 7.32
CA ARG A 124 -4.26 -14.00 8.29
C ARG A 124 -2.80 -14.42 8.12
N THR A 125 -1.90 -13.46 8.25
CA THR A 125 -0.45 -13.71 8.30
C THR A 125 0.22 -12.69 9.22
N THR A 126 1.40 -13.04 9.72
CA THR A 126 2.26 -12.13 10.49
C THR A 126 3.63 -12.07 9.84
N PHE A 127 4.23 -10.89 9.84
CA PHE A 127 5.54 -10.66 9.23
C PHE A 127 6.32 -9.58 9.99
N VAL A 128 7.64 -9.57 9.81
CA VAL A 128 8.52 -8.54 10.40
C VAL A 128 9.02 -7.64 9.29
N VAL A 129 8.91 -6.33 9.52
CA VAL A 129 9.41 -5.31 8.59
C VAL A 129 10.79 -4.86 9.06
N PRO A 130 11.78 -4.73 8.17
CA PRO A 130 13.09 -4.18 8.52
C PRO A 130 12.98 -2.79 9.20
N SER A 131 13.76 -2.56 10.26
CA SER A 131 13.70 -1.30 11.04
C SER A 131 14.20 -0.08 10.25
N ASP A 132 15.03 -0.29 9.23
CA ASP A 132 15.56 0.73 8.33
C ASP A 132 14.51 1.31 7.36
N TRP A 133 13.30 0.73 7.31
CA TRP A 133 12.16 1.29 6.59
C TRP A 133 11.41 2.39 7.37
N SER A 134 11.88 2.73 8.58
CA SER A 134 11.32 3.82 9.38
C SER A 134 11.40 5.15 8.64
N GLY A 135 10.26 5.83 8.48
CA GLY A 135 10.16 7.11 7.77
C GLY A 135 10.05 7.00 6.24
N SER A 136 10.04 5.79 5.67
CA SER A 136 9.76 5.59 4.25
C SER A 136 8.25 5.72 3.93
N ALA A 137 7.92 6.04 2.68
CA ALA A 137 6.59 5.81 2.16
C ALA A 137 6.46 4.32 1.80
N ILE A 138 5.47 3.63 2.36
CA ILE A 138 5.33 2.17 2.23
C ILE A 138 3.95 1.83 1.68
N SER A 139 3.95 1.06 0.60
CA SER A 139 2.74 0.53 -0.01
C SER A 139 2.63 -0.97 0.21
N LEU A 140 1.47 -1.44 0.66
CA LEU A 140 1.08 -2.84 0.65
C LEU A 140 0.39 -3.14 -0.67
N LYS A 141 0.88 -4.14 -1.39
CA LYS A 141 0.39 -4.49 -2.72
C LYS A 141 -0.09 -5.94 -2.78
N PHE A 142 -1.21 -6.11 -3.47
CA PHE A 142 -1.77 -7.40 -3.83
C PHE A 142 -1.73 -7.52 -5.34
N GLY A 143 -1.22 -8.65 -5.85
CA GLY A 143 -1.23 -8.94 -7.27
C GLY A 143 -2.64 -9.22 -7.78
N SER A 144 -3.46 -9.92 -6.98
CA SER A 144 -4.85 -10.26 -7.29
C SER A 144 -5.47 -11.02 -6.11
N VAL A 145 -6.76 -10.74 -5.85
CA VAL A 145 -7.61 -11.45 -4.88
C VAL A 145 -9.01 -11.56 -5.49
N ASN A 146 -9.60 -12.74 -5.56
CA ASN A 146 -10.88 -12.93 -6.25
C ASN A 146 -12.04 -13.33 -5.31
N TYR A 147 -13.03 -12.50 -4.95
CA TYR A 147 -13.45 -11.26 -5.64
C TYR A 147 -13.44 -9.98 -4.80
N ILE A 148 -14.08 -9.97 -3.62
CA ILE A 148 -14.05 -8.80 -2.72
C ILE A 148 -13.07 -9.06 -1.58
N ALA A 149 -12.11 -8.14 -1.44
CA ALA A 149 -11.10 -8.18 -0.39
C ALA A 149 -11.21 -6.94 0.50
N ASP A 150 -11.59 -7.11 1.76
CA ASP A 150 -11.44 -6.07 2.78
C ASP A 150 -10.16 -6.33 3.57
N VAL A 151 -9.34 -5.30 3.80
CA VAL A 151 -7.97 -5.48 4.31
C VAL A 151 -7.72 -4.66 5.58
N TRP A 152 -7.10 -5.31 6.57
CA TRP A 152 -6.67 -4.70 7.84
C TRP A 152 -5.20 -4.94 8.10
N LEU A 153 -4.51 -3.92 8.61
CA LEU A 153 -3.15 -4.02 9.11
C LEU A 153 -3.14 -3.60 10.58
N ASN A 154 -2.66 -4.48 11.46
CA ASN A 154 -2.57 -4.25 12.90
C ASN A 154 -3.90 -3.78 13.53
N GLY A 155 -5.03 -4.28 13.01
CA GLY A 155 -6.36 -3.90 13.46
C GLY A 155 -6.92 -2.60 12.88
N THR A 156 -6.16 -1.91 12.02
CA THR A 156 -6.60 -0.72 11.29
C THR A 156 -7.11 -1.12 9.91
N TYR A 157 -8.36 -0.76 9.60
CA TYR A 157 -8.94 -0.98 8.27
C TYR A 157 -8.25 -0.08 7.24
N LEU A 158 -7.74 -0.69 6.16
CA LEU A 158 -7.05 0.02 5.09
C LEU A 158 -8.00 0.40 3.94
N GLY A 159 -8.97 -0.46 3.66
CA GLY A 159 -9.86 -0.32 2.52
C GLY A 159 -10.28 -1.66 1.95
N TYR A 160 -10.85 -1.62 0.75
CA TYR A 160 -11.30 -2.80 0.03
C TYR A 160 -10.90 -2.76 -1.45
N HIS A 161 -10.91 -3.92 -2.07
CA HIS A 161 -10.83 -4.10 -3.52
C HIS A 161 -11.99 -4.96 -4.00
N GLU A 162 -12.50 -4.63 -5.17
CA GLU A 162 -13.47 -5.40 -5.92
C GLU A 162 -12.86 -5.74 -7.27
N GLY A 163 -12.76 -7.04 -7.59
CA GLY A 163 -12.22 -7.52 -8.85
C GLY A 163 -11.20 -8.64 -8.68
N GLY A 164 -11.30 -9.68 -9.52
CA GLY A 164 -10.52 -10.90 -9.34
C GLY A 164 -9.09 -10.89 -9.85
N TRP A 165 -8.79 -10.21 -10.95
CA TRP A 165 -7.54 -10.37 -11.71
C TRP A 165 -6.73 -9.09 -11.86
N THR A 166 -7.01 -8.11 -11.01
CA THR A 166 -6.36 -6.80 -11.05
C THR A 166 -5.56 -6.55 -9.78
N PRO A 167 -4.36 -5.94 -9.89
CA PRO A 167 -3.58 -5.57 -8.72
C PRO A 167 -4.18 -4.34 -8.04
N PHE A 168 -3.97 -4.24 -6.73
CA PHE A 168 -4.36 -3.09 -5.93
C PHE A 168 -3.35 -2.84 -4.81
N ALA A 169 -3.38 -1.64 -4.24
CA ALA A 169 -2.43 -1.22 -3.22
C ALA A 169 -3.05 -0.29 -2.18
N PHE A 170 -2.48 -0.29 -0.98
CA PHE A 170 -2.79 0.62 0.10
C PHE A 170 -1.52 1.32 0.60
N ASP A 171 -1.62 2.60 0.92
CA ASP A 171 -0.61 3.28 1.74
C ASP A 171 -0.71 2.78 3.18
N VAL A 172 0.37 2.19 3.68
CA VAL A 172 0.47 1.64 5.03
C VAL A 172 1.48 2.36 5.90
N SER A 173 2.06 3.46 5.41
CA SER A 173 3.15 4.20 6.07
C SER A 173 2.83 4.59 7.52
N LYS A 174 1.55 4.84 7.83
CA LYS A 174 1.08 5.25 9.17
C LYS A 174 0.67 4.09 10.09
N SER A 175 0.37 2.93 9.53
CA SER A 175 -0.20 1.78 10.26
C SER A 175 0.81 0.66 10.47
N LEU A 176 1.86 0.63 9.64
CA LEU A 176 2.95 -0.32 9.71
C LEU A 176 3.92 0.06 10.83
N VAL A 177 4.49 -0.95 11.50
CA VAL A 177 5.47 -0.76 12.57
C VAL A 177 6.80 -1.43 12.17
N PRO A 178 7.75 -0.68 11.58
CA PRO A 178 9.09 -1.17 11.28
C PRO A 178 9.82 -1.73 12.52
N GLY A 179 10.61 -2.78 12.32
CA GLY A 179 11.36 -3.45 13.40
C GLY A 179 10.51 -4.32 14.33
N SER A 180 9.20 -4.43 14.09
CA SER A 180 8.27 -5.22 14.90
C SER A 180 7.47 -6.22 14.06
N THR A 181 6.81 -7.17 14.75
CA THR A 181 5.84 -8.06 14.12
C THR A 181 4.56 -7.29 13.80
N ASN A 182 4.14 -7.36 12.53
CA ASN A 182 2.91 -6.80 12.01
C ASN A 182 1.95 -7.94 11.67
N THR A 183 0.64 -7.67 11.75
CA THR A 183 -0.43 -8.62 11.42
C THR A 183 -1.25 -8.08 10.26
N LEU A 184 -1.40 -8.88 9.20
CA LEU A 184 -2.28 -8.59 8.08
C LEU A 184 -3.45 -9.57 8.12
N ALA A 185 -4.65 -9.02 8.04
CA ALA A 185 -5.89 -9.78 7.94
C ALA A 185 -6.64 -9.35 6.69
N VAL A 186 -7.14 -10.33 5.93
CA VAL A 186 -7.92 -10.09 4.72
C VAL A 186 -9.22 -10.86 4.85
N ARG A 187 -10.34 -10.14 4.88
CA ARG A 187 -11.66 -10.73 4.72
C ARG A 187 -11.95 -10.86 3.24
N PHE A 188 -12.49 -12.00 2.87
CA PHE A 188 -12.56 -12.47 1.51
C PHE A 188 -13.94 -13.05 1.24
N ILE A 189 -14.55 -12.65 0.13
CA ILE A 189 -15.81 -13.22 -0.34
C ILE A 189 -15.82 -13.28 -1.86
N ASP A 190 -16.28 -14.42 -2.38
CA ASP A 190 -16.33 -14.72 -3.81
C ASP A 190 -17.70 -15.33 -4.15
N PRO A 191 -18.72 -14.48 -4.44
CA PRO A 191 -20.05 -14.97 -4.73
C PRO A 191 -20.03 -15.86 -5.98
N PRO A 192 -20.83 -16.95 -6.01
CA PRO A 192 -20.87 -17.81 -7.19
C PRO A 192 -21.23 -17.03 -8.45
N ARG A 193 -20.54 -17.30 -9.56
CA ARG A 193 -20.85 -16.69 -10.86
C ARG A 193 -22.32 -16.83 -11.22
N GLY A 194 -22.88 -15.79 -11.81
CA GLY A 194 -24.27 -15.75 -12.29
C GLY A 194 -25.32 -15.48 -11.21
N THR A 195 -24.94 -15.42 -9.93
CA THR A 195 -25.84 -14.98 -8.85
C THR A 195 -26.02 -13.46 -8.82
N ARG A 196 -25.08 -12.73 -9.43
CA ARG A 196 -24.99 -11.28 -9.41
C ARG A 196 -24.71 -10.72 -10.80
N LEU A 197 -25.38 -9.63 -11.18
CA LEU A 197 -25.23 -8.96 -12.48
C LEU A 197 -24.15 -7.87 -12.48
N ASP A 198 -23.69 -7.46 -11.30
CA ASP A 198 -22.70 -6.41 -11.07
C ASP A 198 -21.26 -6.93 -10.96
N ILE A 199 -21.06 -8.26 -10.98
CA ILE A 199 -19.74 -8.89 -10.95
C ILE A 199 -19.38 -9.51 -12.31
N VAL A 200 -18.08 -9.53 -12.61
CA VAL A 200 -17.53 -10.16 -13.82
C VAL A 200 -16.47 -11.21 -13.47
N PRO A 201 -16.42 -12.36 -14.18
CA PRO A 201 -17.30 -12.78 -15.28
C PRO A 201 -18.72 -13.17 -14.83
N TRP A 202 -19.73 -12.86 -15.65
CA TRP A 202 -21.11 -13.26 -15.40
C TRP A 202 -21.42 -14.68 -15.92
N GLY A 203 -22.02 -15.54 -15.09
CA GLY A 203 -22.61 -16.80 -15.52
C GLY A 203 -21.61 -17.87 -15.98
N LEU A 204 -21.95 -18.57 -17.07
CA LEU A 204 -21.17 -19.69 -17.61
C LEU A 204 -19.90 -19.20 -18.29
N ALA A 205 -18.74 -19.61 -17.79
CA ALA A 205 -17.47 -19.50 -18.46
C ALA A 205 -16.78 -20.87 -18.47
N ASP A 206 -16.04 -21.17 -19.53
CA ASP A 206 -15.23 -22.39 -19.68
C ASP A 206 -13.88 -22.25 -18.94
N SER A 207 -13.94 -21.78 -17.70
CA SER A 207 -12.79 -21.58 -16.83
C SER A 207 -13.19 -21.82 -15.38
N TRP A 208 -12.27 -22.38 -14.60
CA TRP A 208 -12.48 -22.56 -13.17
C TRP A 208 -12.55 -21.20 -12.45
N ASP A 209 -13.43 -21.10 -11.47
CA ASP A 209 -13.60 -19.89 -10.68
C ASP A 209 -12.70 -19.94 -9.44
N TYR A 210 -11.45 -19.54 -9.61
CA TYR A 210 -10.46 -19.59 -8.54
C TYR A 210 -10.73 -18.51 -7.49
N ALA A 211 -11.14 -18.93 -6.31
CA ALA A 211 -11.31 -18.12 -5.12
C ALA A 211 -9.98 -18.02 -4.35
N GLY A 212 -9.70 -16.84 -3.83
CA GLY A 212 -8.65 -16.59 -2.84
C GLY A 212 -7.66 -15.50 -3.23
N ILE A 213 -6.54 -15.47 -2.52
CA ILE A 213 -5.39 -14.61 -2.83
C ILE A 213 -4.54 -15.32 -3.91
N THR A 214 -4.95 -15.18 -5.16
CA THR A 214 -4.36 -15.86 -6.31
C THR A 214 -3.11 -15.19 -6.85
N GLY A 215 -2.87 -13.92 -6.49
CA GLY A 215 -1.64 -13.17 -6.79
C GLY A 215 -0.68 -13.05 -5.60
N PRO A 216 0.58 -12.65 -5.81
CA PRO A 216 1.53 -12.42 -4.72
C PRO A 216 1.12 -11.22 -3.86
N VAL A 217 1.62 -11.19 -2.63
CA VAL A 217 1.44 -10.07 -1.69
C VAL A 217 2.82 -9.57 -1.28
N TRP A 218 3.04 -8.26 -1.31
CA TRP A 218 4.34 -7.69 -0.93
C TRP A 218 4.20 -6.26 -0.40
N LEU A 219 5.21 -5.82 0.35
CA LEU A 219 5.43 -4.42 0.65
C LEU A 219 6.48 -3.84 -0.29
N GLU A 220 6.31 -2.58 -0.64
CA GLU A 220 7.29 -1.80 -1.38
C GLU A 220 7.52 -0.48 -0.65
N ALA A 221 8.77 -0.21 -0.28
CA ALA A 221 9.20 1.06 0.28
C ALA A 221 9.73 1.99 -0.82
N SER A 222 9.46 3.28 -0.67
CA SER A 222 10.05 4.35 -1.46
C SER A 222 10.42 5.52 -0.56
N ASP A 223 11.20 6.45 -1.11
CA ASP A 223 11.36 7.76 -0.49
C ASP A 223 9.98 8.46 -0.39
N VAL A 224 9.83 9.33 0.61
CA VAL A 224 8.61 10.12 0.84
C VAL A 224 8.38 11.09 -0.33
N LEU A 225 9.47 11.54 -0.95
CA LEU A 225 9.49 12.34 -2.18
C LEU A 225 9.76 11.42 -3.38
N HIS A 226 8.71 10.94 -4.04
CA HIS A 226 8.80 10.09 -5.22
C HIS A 226 8.02 10.64 -6.41
#